data_AF-A0A0M8TR63-F1
#
_entry.id   AF-A0A0M8TR63-F1
#
_cell.length_a   1.000
_cell.length_b   1.000
_cell.length_c   1.000
_cell.angle_alpha   90.00
_cell.angle_beta   90.00
_cell.angle_gamma   90.00
#
_symmetry.space_group_name_H-M   'P 1'
#
loop_
_entity.id
_entity.type
_entity.pdbx_description
1 polymer ?
#
loop_
_entity_poly.entity_id
_entity_poly.type
_entity_poly.pdbx_seq_one_letter_code
_entity_poly.pdbx_strand_id
1 'polypeptide(L)'
;MSTPSLASGPEGPHHLRPLLDTVLDALHEGARARGGPLPAGGPDTVAARLRHTVGDVLPNQGDPHALRLLVHALAQGAADPADPLCAAHLHCPPLAVATAADLAVSTLNPSLDSWDQAPAASELEALVTRALAREAGAADALITTGGTESNQLALLLARETHGAGVRLVCGANAHHSLPRA
;
A
#
# COMPACT_ATOMS: atom_id res chain seq x y z
N MET A 1 -6.41 -31.61 10.58
CA MET A 1 -6.35 -30.39 9.75
C MET A 1 -4.91 -30.21 9.33
N SER A 2 -4.63 -30.08 8.03
CA SER A 2 -3.26 -29.79 7.57
C SER A 2 -2.87 -28.38 8.01
N THR A 3 -1.65 -28.19 8.48
CA THR A 3 -1.14 -26.84 8.78
C THR A 3 -1.02 -26.05 7.49
N PRO A 4 -1.53 -24.81 7.43
CA PRO A 4 -1.37 -23.98 6.24
C PRO A 4 0.11 -23.68 5.98
N SER A 5 0.49 -23.65 4.71
CA SER A 5 1.83 -23.23 4.29
C SER A 5 2.06 -21.76 4.68
N LEU A 6 3.14 -21.51 5.41
CA LEU A 6 3.55 -20.16 5.79
C LEU A 6 4.43 -19.54 4.70
N ALA A 7 4.29 -18.22 4.52
CA ALA A 7 5.17 -17.43 3.65
C ALA A 7 6.57 -17.28 4.26
N SER A 8 6.66 -17.25 5.59
CA SER A 8 7.91 -17.23 6.35
C SER A 8 8.40 -18.65 6.68
N GLY A 9 9.70 -18.78 6.92
CA GLY A 9 10.37 -20.04 7.23
C GLY A 9 11.13 -20.65 6.04
N PRO A 10 11.85 -21.77 6.24
CA PRO A 10 12.77 -22.33 5.23
C PRO A 10 12.09 -22.68 3.90
N GLU A 11 10.86 -23.20 3.95
CA GLU A 11 10.07 -23.59 2.78
C GLU A 11 9.20 -22.45 2.23
N GLY A 12 9.20 -21.28 2.88
CA GLY A 12 8.39 -20.12 2.51
C GLY A 12 8.54 -19.72 1.04
N PRO A 13 9.77 -19.54 0.52
CA PRO A 13 9.99 -19.26 -0.89
C PRO A 13 9.45 -20.35 -1.83
N HIS A 14 9.50 -21.62 -1.44
CA HIS A 14 8.96 -22.73 -2.25
C HIS A 14 7.44 -22.69 -2.31
N HIS A 15 6.77 -22.37 -1.20
CA HIS A 15 5.32 -22.21 -1.15
C HIS A 15 4.82 -20.94 -1.88
N LEU A 16 5.59 -19.85 -1.84
CA LEU A 16 5.20 -18.58 -2.47
C LEU A 16 5.27 -18.63 -4.00
N ARG A 17 6.28 -19.29 -4.58
CA ARG A 17 6.49 -19.33 -6.04
C ARG A 17 5.23 -19.61 -6.86
N PRO A 18 4.50 -20.74 -6.68
CA PRO A 18 3.32 -21.03 -7.49
C PRO A 18 2.16 -20.02 -7.28
N LEU A 19 2.07 -19.42 -6.09
CA LEU A 19 1.08 -18.38 -5.80
C LEU A 19 1.44 -17.07 -6.52
N LEU A 20 2.73 -16.72 -6.55
CA LEU A 20 3.23 -15.54 -7.26
C LEU A 20 3.06 -15.69 -8.77
N ASP A 21 3.31 -16.88 -9.34
CA ASP A 21 3.03 -17.15 -10.75
C ASP A 21 1.54 -16.92 -11.07
N THR A 22 0.65 -17.44 -10.20
CA THR A 22 -0.81 -17.24 -10.31
C THR A 22 -1.19 -15.75 -10.27
N VAL A 23 -0.56 -14.98 -9.37
CA VAL A 23 -0.79 -13.53 -9.24
C VAL A 23 -0.31 -12.79 -10.48
N LEU A 24 0.90 -13.06 -10.96
CA LEU A 24 1.48 -12.38 -12.11
C LEU A 24 0.67 -12.62 -13.39
N ASP A 25 0.23 -13.86 -13.62
CA ASP A 25 -0.65 -14.19 -14.75
C ASP A 25 -2.00 -13.46 -14.64
N ALA A 26 -2.62 -13.46 -13.46
CA ALA A 26 -3.90 -12.80 -13.23
C ALA A 26 -3.81 -11.26 -13.37
N LEU A 27 -2.72 -10.65 -12.90
CA LEU A 27 -2.45 -9.23 -13.08
C LEU A 27 -2.33 -8.88 -14.57
N HIS A 28 -1.59 -9.69 -15.34
CA HIS A 28 -1.42 -9.50 -16.77
C HIS A 28 -2.76 -9.60 -17.51
N GLU A 29 -3.53 -10.65 -17.27
CA GLU A 29 -4.83 -10.86 -17.91
C GLU A 29 -5.85 -9.77 -17.53
N GLY A 30 -5.94 -9.42 -16.25
CA GLY A 30 -6.85 -8.38 -15.76
C GLY A 30 -6.51 -7.01 -16.34
N ALA A 31 -5.22 -6.66 -16.43
CA ALA A 31 -4.80 -5.41 -17.07
C ALA A 31 -5.18 -5.37 -18.56
N ARG A 32 -5.01 -6.47 -19.29
CA ARG A 32 -5.48 -6.58 -20.69
C ARG A 32 -7.00 -6.44 -20.79
N ALA A 33 -7.74 -7.02 -19.85
CA ALA A 33 -9.19 -6.95 -19.81
C ALA A 33 -9.74 -5.57 -19.40
N ARG A 34 -8.93 -4.74 -18.72
CA ARG A 34 -9.24 -3.32 -18.44
C ARG A 34 -9.18 -2.48 -19.72
N GLY A 35 -8.11 -2.64 -20.51
CA GLY A 35 -7.98 -2.06 -21.85
C GLY A 35 -7.67 -0.55 -21.92
N GLY A 36 -7.31 0.09 -20.81
CA GLY A 36 -6.96 1.51 -20.74
C GLY A 36 -6.65 2.00 -19.33
N PRO A 37 -6.60 3.33 -19.09
CA PRO A 37 -6.24 3.90 -17.79
C PRO A 37 -7.27 3.64 -16.69
N LEU A 38 -8.53 3.39 -17.07
CA LEU A 38 -9.64 3.01 -16.19
C LEU A 38 -10.56 1.98 -16.87
N PRO A 39 -11.30 1.15 -16.11
CA PRO A 39 -12.33 0.29 -16.66
C PRO A 39 -13.49 1.08 -17.27
N ALA A 40 -14.03 0.59 -18.38
CA ALA A 40 -15.23 1.15 -19.01
C ALA A 40 -16.52 0.90 -18.21
N GLY A 41 -17.55 1.72 -18.43
CA GLY A 41 -18.90 1.54 -17.89
C GLY A 41 -19.19 2.27 -16.58
N GLY A 42 -18.22 3.00 -16.02
CA GLY A 42 -18.41 3.82 -14.82
C GLY A 42 -18.55 3.00 -13.53
N PRO A 43 -18.78 3.69 -12.39
CA PRO A 43 -18.69 3.09 -11.06
C PRO A 43 -19.70 1.95 -10.84
N ASP A 44 -20.94 2.08 -11.32
CA ASP A 44 -21.97 1.05 -11.12
C ASP A 44 -21.63 -0.25 -11.85
N THR A 45 -21.10 -0.15 -13.07
CA THR A 45 -20.69 -1.31 -13.86
C THR A 45 -19.50 -2.03 -13.21
N VAL A 46 -18.52 -1.28 -12.72
CA VAL A 46 -17.37 -1.83 -11.99
C VAL A 46 -17.84 -2.53 -10.71
N ALA A 47 -18.72 -1.88 -9.94
CA ALA A 47 -19.25 -2.43 -8.70
C ALA A 47 -20.08 -3.71 -8.94
N ALA A 48 -20.94 -3.72 -9.95
CA ALA A 48 -21.73 -4.89 -10.31
C ALA A 48 -20.84 -6.07 -10.72
N ARG A 49 -19.83 -5.82 -11.55
CA ARG A 49 -18.86 -6.85 -11.98
C ARG A 49 -18.09 -7.41 -10.79
N LEU A 50 -17.51 -6.55 -9.95
CA LEU A 50 -16.71 -6.98 -8.80
C LEU A 50 -17.56 -7.80 -7.83
N ARG A 51 -18.76 -7.33 -7.48
CA ARG A 51 -19.68 -8.07 -6.58
C ARG A 51 -20.08 -9.42 -7.16
N HIS A 52 -20.31 -9.49 -8.47
CA HIS A 52 -20.63 -10.75 -9.14
C HIS A 52 -19.46 -11.74 -9.09
N THR A 53 -18.23 -11.28 -9.34
CA THR A 53 -17.04 -12.13 -9.30
C THR A 53 -16.68 -12.58 -7.89
N VAL A 54 -16.81 -11.69 -6.90
CA VAL A 54 -16.45 -11.99 -5.50
C VAL A 54 -17.49 -12.92 -4.86
N GLY A 55 -18.78 -12.70 -5.11
CA GLY A 55 -19.84 -13.50 -4.48
C GLY A 55 -19.84 -13.36 -2.95
N ASP A 56 -19.89 -14.49 -2.25
CA ASP A 56 -19.73 -14.53 -0.79
C ASP A 56 -18.25 -14.34 -0.43
N VAL A 57 -17.94 -13.23 0.27
CA VAL A 57 -16.57 -12.88 0.66
C VAL A 57 -15.97 -13.81 1.70
N LEU A 58 -16.80 -14.54 2.45
CA LEU A 58 -16.38 -15.42 3.54
C LEU A 58 -17.12 -16.76 3.48
N PRO A 59 -16.91 -17.55 2.41
CA PRO A 59 -17.62 -18.80 2.23
C PRO A 59 -17.16 -19.82 3.28
N ASN A 60 -18.05 -20.74 3.65
CA ASN A 60 -17.73 -21.83 4.59
C ASN A 60 -16.62 -22.78 4.08
N GLN A 61 -16.37 -22.79 2.77
CA GLN A 61 -15.32 -23.57 2.12
C GLN A 61 -14.53 -22.66 1.17
N GLY A 62 -13.21 -22.69 1.28
CA GLY A 62 -12.35 -21.90 0.41
C GLY A 62 -12.35 -22.39 -1.04
N ASP A 63 -12.31 -21.47 -1.98
CA ASP A 63 -12.10 -21.77 -3.40
C ASP A 63 -10.60 -21.77 -3.74
N PRO A 64 -10.02 -22.90 -4.21
CA PRO A 64 -8.63 -22.97 -4.64
C PRO A 64 -8.25 -21.97 -5.75
N HIS A 65 -9.22 -21.46 -6.51
CA HIS A 65 -9.03 -20.49 -7.58
C HIS A 65 -9.27 -19.04 -7.15
N ALA A 66 -9.65 -18.80 -5.90
CA ALA A 66 -9.98 -17.47 -5.39
C ALA A 66 -8.87 -16.44 -5.65
N LEU A 67 -7.61 -16.82 -5.44
CA LEU A 67 -6.48 -15.91 -5.65
C LEU A 67 -6.43 -15.38 -7.08
N ARG A 68 -6.54 -16.26 -8.08
CA ARG A 68 -6.53 -15.88 -9.50
C ARG A 68 -7.73 -14.99 -9.83
N LEU A 69 -8.93 -15.39 -9.40
CA LEU A 69 -10.17 -14.68 -9.69
C LEU A 69 -10.16 -13.27 -9.10
N LEU A 70 -9.77 -13.13 -7.85
CA LEU A 70 -9.73 -11.84 -7.14
C LEU A 70 -8.67 -10.91 -7.72
N VAL A 71 -7.46 -11.42 -8.00
CA VAL A 71 -6.39 -10.61 -8.59
C VAL A 71 -6.75 -10.16 -10.01
N HIS A 72 -7.32 -11.03 -10.82
CA HIS A 72 -7.81 -10.67 -12.15
C HIS A 72 -8.89 -9.59 -12.08
N ALA A 73 -9.90 -9.77 -11.23
CA ALA A 73 -10.98 -8.81 -11.06
C ALA A 73 -10.48 -7.45 -10.55
N LEU A 74 -9.54 -7.46 -9.60
CA LEU A 74 -8.91 -6.26 -9.06
C LEU A 74 -8.12 -5.52 -10.15
N ALA A 75 -7.26 -6.23 -10.90
CA ALA A 75 -6.50 -5.64 -11.99
C ALA A 75 -7.40 -5.09 -13.11
N GLN A 76 -8.49 -5.80 -13.44
CA GLN A 76 -9.47 -5.33 -14.42
C GLN A 76 -10.20 -4.07 -13.97
N GLY A 77 -10.50 -3.95 -12.67
CA GLY A 77 -11.22 -2.82 -12.08
C GLY A 77 -10.34 -1.64 -11.65
N ALA A 78 -9.01 -1.77 -11.71
CA ALA A 78 -8.08 -0.76 -11.21
C ALA A 78 -7.98 0.47 -12.13
N ALA A 79 -7.61 1.61 -11.55
CA ALA A 79 -6.99 2.69 -12.31
C ALA A 79 -5.51 2.37 -12.52
N ASP A 80 -4.98 2.63 -13.71
CA ASP A 80 -3.59 2.31 -14.08
C ASP A 80 -2.71 3.56 -14.14
N PRO A 81 -2.01 3.94 -13.05
CA PRO A 81 -1.14 5.10 -13.04
C PRO A 81 0.09 4.98 -13.97
N ALA A 82 0.37 3.80 -14.54
CA ALA A 82 1.42 3.62 -15.54
C ALA A 82 0.92 3.86 -16.98
N ASP A 83 -0.41 3.89 -17.20
CA ASP A 83 -0.97 4.27 -18.49
C ASP A 83 -0.73 5.78 -18.72
N PRO A 84 -0.16 6.20 -19.87
CA PRO A 84 0.13 7.61 -20.14
C PRO A 84 -1.09 8.54 -20.07
N LEU A 85 -2.31 8.00 -20.23
CA LEU A 85 -3.55 8.77 -20.14
C LEU A 85 -4.11 8.85 -18.71
N CYS A 86 -3.52 8.14 -17.74
CA CYS A 86 -3.88 8.24 -16.32
C CYS A 86 -3.09 9.36 -15.61
N ALA A 87 -3.35 10.62 -15.98
CA ALA A 87 -2.55 11.77 -15.57
C ALA A 87 -3.26 12.77 -14.63
N ALA A 88 -4.24 12.31 -13.83
CA ALA A 88 -5.13 13.22 -13.10
C ALA A 88 -4.64 13.63 -11.68
N HIS A 89 -4.05 12.70 -10.94
CA HIS A 89 -3.80 12.87 -9.50
C HIS A 89 -2.33 12.59 -9.14
N LEU A 90 -1.94 12.93 -7.92
CA LEU A 90 -0.67 12.52 -7.31
C LEU A 90 -0.71 11.03 -6.92
N HIS A 91 -1.03 10.18 -7.90
CA HIS A 91 -1.08 8.73 -7.82
C HIS A 91 -0.02 8.21 -8.79
N CYS A 92 1.17 7.92 -8.26
CA CYS A 92 2.31 7.54 -9.08
C CYS A 92 2.27 6.05 -9.47
N PRO A 93 2.83 5.69 -10.64
CA PRO A 93 3.06 4.30 -10.98
C PRO A 93 4.06 3.68 -9.99
N PRO A 94 3.75 2.52 -9.38
CA PRO A 94 4.66 1.87 -8.46
C PRO A 94 5.91 1.39 -9.20
N LEU A 95 7.09 1.61 -8.61
CA LEU A 95 8.32 1.03 -9.12
C LEU A 95 8.32 -0.49 -8.87
N ALA A 96 8.78 -1.28 -9.85
CA ALA A 96 8.87 -2.74 -9.68
C ALA A 96 9.70 -3.15 -8.45
N VAL A 97 10.76 -2.41 -8.13
CA VAL A 97 11.58 -2.63 -6.93
C VAL A 97 10.81 -2.36 -5.64
N ALA A 98 9.90 -1.37 -5.62
CA ALA A 98 9.09 -1.06 -4.45
C ALA A 98 8.07 -2.19 -4.19
N THR A 99 7.39 -2.67 -5.23
CA THR A 99 6.47 -3.81 -5.11
C THR A 99 7.19 -5.11 -4.70
N ALA A 100 8.40 -5.34 -5.21
CA ALA A 100 9.21 -6.49 -4.77
C ALA A 100 9.66 -6.35 -3.31
N ALA A 101 9.97 -5.14 -2.84
CA ALA A 101 10.26 -4.88 -1.43
C ALA A 101 9.03 -5.11 -0.54
N ASP A 102 7.83 -4.71 -0.97
CA ASP A 102 6.57 -4.99 -0.26
C ASP A 102 6.31 -6.48 -0.10
N LEU A 103 6.61 -7.30 -1.12
CA LEU A 103 6.56 -8.75 -1.01
C LEU A 103 7.53 -9.26 0.07
N ALA A 104 8.76 -8.76 0.10
CA ALA A 104 9.76 -9.16 1.09
C ALA A 104 9.32 -8.76 2.51
N VAL A 105 8.84 -7.53 2.71
CA VAL A 105 8.35 -7.03 4.00
C VAL A 105 7.11 -7.81 4.43
N SER A 106 6.16 -8.07 3.53
CA SER A 106 4.95 -8.87 3.83
C SER A 106 5.29 -10.32 4.20
N THR A 107 6.35 -10.88 3.59
CA THR A 107 6.83 -12.23 3.91
C THR A 107 7.47 -12.31 5.29
N LEU A 108 8.20 -11.26 5.69
CA LEU A 108 8.91 -11.19 6.98
C LEU A 108 8.04 -10.69 8.13
N ASN A 109 7.02 -9.88 7.82
CA ASN A 109 6.07 -9.28 8.75
C ASN A 109 6.75 -8.62 9.99
N PRO A 110 7.71 -7.69 9.79
CA PRO A 110 8.35 -7.01 10.91
C PRO A 110 7.37 -6.08 11.64
N SER A 111 7.46 -6.02 12.97
CA SER A 111 6.75 -5.03 13.80
C SER A 111 7.74 -3.98 14.29
N LEU A 112 7.65 -2.76 13.78
CA LEU A 112 8.62 -1.68 14.03
C LEU A 112 8.42 -0.93 15.36
N ASP A 113 7.50 -1.39 16.20
CA ASP A 113 7.24 -0.81 17.53
C ASP A 113 8.30 -1.19 18.58
N SER A 114 8.99 -2.30 18.39
CA SER A 114 10.11 -2.70 19.25
C SER A 114 11.24 -3.40 18.49
N TRP A 115 12.46 -3.24 19.00
CA TRP A 115 13.65 -3.78 18.35
C TRP A 115 13.67 -5.31 18.30
N ASP A 116 13.16 -6.00 19.32
CA ASP A 116 13.11 -7.46 19.38
C ASP A 116 12.11 -8.09 18.40
N GLN A 117 11.20 -7.29 17.83
CA GLN A 117 10.27 -7.72 16.79
C GLN A 117 10.73 -7.38 15.37
N ALA A 118 11.72 -6.49 15.21
CA ALA A 118 12.16 -6.01 13.90
C ALA A 118 13.62 -5.53 13.84
N PRO A 119 14.62 -6.26 14.36
CA PRO A 119 15.96 -5.72 14.63
C PRO A 119 16.64 -5.15 13.37
N ALA A 120 16.61 -5.89 12.26
CA ALA A 120 17.19 -5.43 11.00
C ALA A 120 16.38 -4.31 10.33
N ALA A 121 15.05 -4.36 10.45
CA ALA A 121 14.18 -3.34 9.85
C ALA A 121 14.26 -2.01 10.63
N SER A 122 14.40 -2.06 11.96
CA SER A 122 14.64 -0.87 12.80
C SER A 122 15.96 -0.20 12.45
N GLU A 123 17.04 -0.98 12.28
CA GLU A 123 18.34 -0.41 11.84
C GLU A 123 18.26 0.18 10.43
N LEU A 124 17.57 -0.50 9.51
CA LEU A 124 17.36 -0.01 8.14
C LEU A 124 16.55 1.29 8.14
N GLU A 125 15.45 1.36 8.88
CA GLU A 125 14.65 2.59 9.02
C GLU A 125 15.51 3.72 9.56
N ALA A 126 16.27 3.48 10.63
CA ALA A 126 17.15 4.50 11.21
C ALA A 126 18.23 4.98 10.23
N LEU A 127 18.78 4.11 9.38
CA LEU A 127 19.72 4.51 8.33
C LEU A 127 19.06 5.41 7.27
N VAL A 128 17.86 5.03 6.82
CA VAL A 128 17.09 5.75 5.81
C VAL A 128 16.62 7.11 6.34
N THR A 129 16.00 7.16 7.52
CA THR A 129 15.49 8.40 8.10
C THR A 129 16.61 9.38 8.39
N ARG A 130 17.76 8.93 8.92
CA ARG A 130 18.93 9.80 9.08
C ARG A 130 19.45 10.34 7.75
N ALA A 131 19.40 9.56 6.67
CA ALA A 131 19.79 10.04 5.34
C ALA A 131 18.80 11.10 4.83
N LEU A 132 17.50 10.86 4.96
CA LEU A 132 16.45 11.79 4.57
C LEU A 132 16.47 13.08 5.40
N ALA A 133 16.71 12.99 6.71
CA ALA A 133 16.84 14.15 7.59
C ALA A 133 18.00 15.04 7.15
N ARG A 134 19.17 14.46 6.84
CA ARG A 134 20.31 15.22 6.30
C ARG A 134 19.99 15.89 4.97
N GLU A 135 19.34 15.20 4.06
CA GLU A 135 18.94 15.74 2.75
C GLU A 135 17.95 16.92 2.90
N ALA A 136 17.02 16.81 3.85
CA ALA A 136 16.02 17.84 4.13
C ALA A 136 16.54 18.99 5.02
N GLY A 137 17.77 18.91 5.54
CA GLY A 137 18.30 19.86 6.52
C GLY A 137 17.60 19.80 7.88
N ALA A 138 17.00 18.67 8.23
CA ALA A 138 16.32 18.42 9.50
C ALA A 138 17.24 17.73 10.51
N ALA A 139 16.93 17.87 11.80
CA ALA A 139 17.67 17.19 12.86
C ALA A 139 17.40 15.68 12.89
N ASP A 140 16.16 15.28 12.59
CA ASP A 140 15.72 13.89 12.56
C ASP A 140 14.52 13.72 11.63
N ALA A 141 14.17 12.47 11.32
CA ALA A 141 12.99 12.10 10.55
C ALA A 141 12.42 10.77 11.04
N LEU A 142 11.14 10.54 10.76
CA LEU A 142 10.48 9.26 10.99
C LEU A 142 9.58 8.91 9.80
N ILE A 143 9.30 7.63 9.62
CA ILE A 143 8.37 7.15 8.59
C ILE A 143 6.95 7.19 9.14
N THR A 144 6.01 7.67 8.33
CA THR A 144 4.56 7.65 8.62
C THR A 144 3.83 6.96 7.48
N THR A 145 2.53 6.70 7.64
CA THR A 145 1.67 6.16 6.57
C THR A 145 1.50 7.14 5.39
N GLY A 146 1.83 8.42 5.57
CA GLY A 146 1.86 9.39 4.48
C GLY A 146 1.68 10.84 4.94
N GLY A 147 1.51 11.75 3.98
CA GLY A 147 1.48 13.20 4.24
C GLY A 147 0.35 13.67 5.15
N THR A 148 -0.79 12.98 5.20
CA THR A 148 -1.89 13.33 6.12
C THR A 148 -1.50 13.09 7.57
N GLU A 149 -0.94 11.92 7.89
CA GLU A 149 -0.45 11.62 9.24
C GLU A 149 0.75 12.50 9.60
N SER A 150 1.68 12.70 8.67
CA SER A 150 2.82 13.62 8.87
C SER A 150 2.36 15.03 9.25
N ASN A 151 1.35 15.57 8.56
CA ASN A 151 0.78 16.89 8.89
C ASN A 151 0.10 16.89 10.27
N GLN A 152 -0.65 15.84 10.60
CA GLN A 152 -1.28 15.71 11.90
C GLN A 152 -0.23 15.67 13.03
N LEU A 153 0.83 14.89 12.88
CA LEU A 153 1.91 14.80 13.85
C LEU A 153 2.63 16.15 13.99
N ALA A 154 2.91 16.84 12.89
CA ALA A 154 3.54 18.16 12.93
C ALA A 154 2.70 19.19 13.69
N LEU A 155 1.38 19.25 13.45
CA LEU A 155 0.48 20.17 14.16
C LEU A 155 0.28 19.77 15.62
N LEU A 156 0.23 18.46 15.92
CA LEU A 156 0.21 17.95 17.29
C LEU A 156 1.45 18.41 18.05
N LEU A 157 2.66 18.19 17.50
CA LEU A 157 3.92 18.61 18.12
C LEU A 157 3.98 20.12 18.32
N ALA A 158 3.54 20.91 17.34
CA ALA A 158 3.46 22.36 17.46
C ALA A 158 2.51 22.80 18.59
N ARG A 159 1.33 22.17 18.70
CA ARG A 159 0.37 22.44 19.77
C ARG A 159 0.94 22.10 21.15
N GLU A 160 1.57 20.94 21.30
CA GLU A 160 2.16 20.54 22.58
C GLU A 160 3.34 21.45 22.97
N THR A 161 4.13 21.91 21.99
CA THR A 161 5.30 22.77 22.23
C THR A 161 4.91 24.21 22.61
N HIS A 162 3.85 24.76 21.99
CA HIS A 162 3.49 26.17 22.12
C HIS A 162 2.20 26.42 22.92
N GLY A 163 1.45 25.38 23.27
CA GLY A 163 0.21 25.44 24.04
C GLY A 163 -1.06 25.66 23.22
N ALA A 164 -2.22 25.60 23.89
CA ALA A 164 -3.55 25.58 23.25
C ALA A 164 -3.96 26.89 22.52
N GLY A 165 -3.19 27.97 22.67
CA GLY A 165 -3.48 29.27 22.05
C GLY A 165 -2.98 29.41 20.60
N VAL A 166 -2.28 28.40 20.07
CA VAL A 166 -1.75 28.44 18.71
C VAL A 166 -2.87 28.49 17.67
N ARG A 167 -2.60 29.20 16.56
CA ARG A 167 -3.47 29.23 15.39
C ARG A 167 -2.68 28.78 14.18
N LEU A 168 -3.25 27.84 13.43
CA LEU A 168 -2.72 27.43 12.14
C LEU A 168 -2.91 28.57 11.12
N VAL A 169 -1.82 29.03 10.52
CA VAL A 169 -1.84 29.91 9.35
C VAL A 169 -1.41 29.08 8.14
N CYS A 170 -2.26 28.98 7.14
CA CYS A 170 -1.98 28.24 5.91
C CYS A 170 -2.57 28.96 4.69
N GLY A 171 -2.05 28.66 3.50
CA GLY A 171 -2.56 29.21 2.26
C GLY A 171 -3.97 28.70 1.92
N ALA A 172 -4.73 29.46 1.14
CA ALA A 172 -6.08 29.06 0.72
C ALA A 172 -6.09 27.76 -0.12
N ASN A 173 -4.95 27.40 -0.73
CA ASN A 173 -4.73 26.17 -1.50
C ASN A 173 -3.99 25.09 -0.71
N ALA A 174 -3.84 25.25 0.61
CA ALA A 174 -3.19 24.26 1.47
C ALA A 174 -3.94 22.92 1.41
N HIS A 175 -3.20 21.82 1.57
CA HIS A 175 -3.80 20.49 1.57
C HIS A 175 -4.82 20.37 2.72
N HIS A 176 -5.99 19.80 2.43
CA HIS A 176 -7.11 19.70 3.36
C HIS A 176 -6.82 18.88 4.63
N SER A 177 -5.70 18.15 4.69
CA SER A 177 -5.24 17.50 5.93
C SER A 177 -4.86 18.51 7.01
N LEU A 178 -4.38 19.71 6.65
CA LEU A 178 -3.98 20.73 7.62
C LEU A 178 -5.16 21.24 8.47
N PRO A 179 -6.30 21.66 7.88
CA PRO A 179 -7.47 22.05 8.69
C PRO A 179 -8.22 20.87 9.32
N ARG A 180 -7.94 19.62 8.91
CA ARG A 180 -8.56 18.42 9.51
C ARG A 180 -7.80 17.88 10.73
N ALA A 181 -6.50 18.13 10.79
CA ALA A 181 -5.61 17.71 11.87
C ALA A 181 -5.81 18.57 13.13
#